data_AF-A0A9C9BUY8-F1
#
_entry.id   AF-A0A9C9BUY8-F1
#
_cell.length_a   1.000
_cell.length_b   1.000
_cell.length_c   1.000
_cell.angle_alpha   90.00
_cell.angle_beta   90.00
_cell.angle_gamma   90.00
#
_symmetry.space_group_name_H-M   'P 1'
#
loop_
_entity.id
_entity.type
_entity.pdbx_description
1 polymer ?
#
loop_
_entity_poly.entity_id
_entity_poly.type
_entity_poly.pdbx_seq_one_letter_code
_entity_poly.pdbx_strand_id
1 'polypeptide(L)' 'MSWRYFKRIPIIPGLVSLNLSKRGASLSVGVPGLRLTIGRRGLHISAGIPGSGLSWRRRIR' A
#
# COMPACT_ATOMS: atom_id res chain seq x y z
N MET A 1 16.86 10.89 19.65
CA MET A 1 16.32 9.69 18.97
C MET A 1 14.86 9.49 19.33
N SER A 2 13.94 9.35 18.37
CA SER A 2 12.52 9.08 18.65
C SER A 2 12.11 7.70 18.15
N TRP A 3 11.40 6.93 18.99
CA TRP A 3 10.87 5.61 18.64
C TRP A 3 9.97 5.74 17.40
N ARG A 4 10.23 4.99 16.32
CA ARG A 4 9.32 4.89 15.18
C ARG A 4 8.56 3.57 15.28
N TYR A 5 7.25 3.64 15.48
CA TYR A 5 6.40 2.46 15.46
C TYR A 5 5.82 2.29 14.05
N PHE A 6 6.13 1.14 13.46
CA PHE A 6 5.56 0.65 12.22
C PHE A 6 5.30 -0.85 12.39
N LYS A 7 4.08 -1.29 12.09
CA LYS A 7 3.68 -2.70 12.13
C LYS A 7 2.89 -3.03 10.86
N ARG A 8 3.40 -3.96 10.06
CA ARG A 8 2.70 -4.49 8.89
C ARG A 8 2.03 -5.80 9.29
N ILE A 9 0.70 -5.82 9.26
CA ILE A 9 -0.13 -6.98 9.57
C ILE A 9 -0.71 -7.49 8.24
N PRO A 10 -0.23 -8.62 7.69
CA PRO A 10 -0.93 -9.27 6.59
C PRO A 10 -2.28 -9.79 7.10
N ILE A 11 -3.38 -9.38 6.47
CA ILE A 11 -4.71 -9.95 6.74
C ILE A 11 -4.89 -11.18 5.87
N ILE A 12 -4.58 -11.04 4.57
CA ILE A 12 -4.53 -12.13 3.60
C ILE A 12 -3.14 -12.08 2.97
N PRO A 13 -2.26 -13.07 3.21
CA PRO A 13 -0.92 -13.08 2.64
C PRO A 13 -1.00 -13.05 1.11
N GLY A 14 -0.34 -12.06 0.50
CA GLY A 14 -0.30 -11.86 -0.95
C GLY A 14 -1.37 -10.92 -1.53
N LEU A 15 -2.47 -10.67 -0.82
CA LEU A 15 -3.58 -9.82 -1.30
C LEU A 15 -3.79 -8.59 -0.43
N VAL A 16 -3.87 -8.73 0.89
CA VAL A 16 -4.26 -7.63 1.78
C VAL A 16 -3.28 -7.50 2.93
N SER A 17 -2.69 -6.31 3.07
CA SER A 17 -1.83 -5.98 4.22
C SER A 17 -2.24 -4.65 4.84
N LEU A 18 -2.40 -4.64 6.15
CA LEU A 18 -2.66 -3.46 6.96
C LEU A 18 -1.35 -2.94 7.54
N ASN A 19 -1.00 -1.71 7.21
CA ASN A 19 0.17 -1.00 7.71
C ASN A 19 -0.26 -0.04 8.82
N LEU A 20 0.16 -0.31 10.04
CA LEU A 20 -0.03 0.55 11.19
C LEU A 20 1.23 1.37 11.42
N SER A 21 1.08 2.68 11.55
CA SER A 21 2.17 3.58 11.90
C SER A 21 1.72 4.53 13.01
N LYS A 22 2.67 5.22 13.67
CA LYS A 22 2.33 6.31 14.63
C LYS A 22 1.38 7.38 14.06
N ARG A 23 1.35 7.57 12.74
CA ARG A 23 0.52 8.58 12.08
C ARG A 23 -0.85 8.03 11.64
N GLY A 24 -1.11 6.73 11.78
CA GLY A 24 -2.37 6.10 11.42
C GLY A 24 -2.20 4.79 10.66
N ALA A 25 -3.34 4.19 10.34
CA ALA A 25 -3.45 2.95 9.58
C ALA A 25 -3.58 3.23 8.08
N SER A 26 -2.97 2.37 7.26
CA SER A 26 -3.25 2.27 5.83
C SER A 26 -3.40 0.80 5.43
N LEU A 27 -4.35 0.52 4.56
CA LEU A 27 -4.69 -0.81 4.09
C LEU A 27 -4.28 -0.91 2.62
N SER A 28 -3.36 -1.82 2.31
CA SER A 28 -2.96 -2.13 0.95
C SER A 28 -3.65 -3.40 0.48
N VAL A 29 -4.39 -3.33 -0.62
CA VAL A 29 -5.07 -4.46 -1.28
C VAL A 29 -4.56 -4.59 -2.70
N GLY A 30 -4.08 -5.75 -3.10
CA GLY A 30 -3.83 -6.06 -4.50
C GLY A 30 -2.66 -7.01 -4.74
N VAL A 31 -2.59 -7.46 -5.98
CA VAL A 31 -1.64 -8.45 -6.49
C VAL A 31 -0.39 -7.77 -7.07
N PRO A 32 0.70 -8.51 -7.31
CA PRO A 32 1.82 -8.00 -8.10
C PRO A 32 1.33 -7.43 -9.44
N GLY A 33 1.64 -6.17 -9.73
CA GLY A 33 1.14 -5.47 -10.93
C GLY A 33 -0.15 -4.66 -10.74
N LEU A 34 -0.93 -4.85 -9.68
CA LEU A 34 -2.08 -3.98 -9.36
C LEU A 34 -2.29 -3.91 -7.84
N ARG A 35 -1.91 -2.78 -7.25
CA ARG A 35 -1.98 -2.51 -5.81
C ARG A 35 -2.78 -1.24 -5.54
N LEU A 36 -3.84 -1.38 -4.76
CA LEU A 36 -4.61 -0.32 -4.13
C LEU A 36 -4.06 -0.09 -2.73
N THR A 37 -3.94 1.16 -2.29
CA THR A 37 -3.55 1.51 -0.93
C THR A 37 -4.45 2.62 -0.42
N ILE A 38 -5.20 2.33 0.62
CA ILE A 38 -6.18 3.20 1.25
C ILE A 38 -5.60 3.62 2.59
N GLY A 39 -5.41 4.91 2.85
CA GLY A 39 -4.92 5.34 4.15
C GLY A 39 -5.19 6.80 4.43
N ARG A 40 -4.63 7.29 5.52
CA ARG A 40 -4.82 8.69 5.96
C ARG A 40 -4.38 9.75 4.94
N ARG A 41 -3.52 9.40 3.99
CA ARG A 41 -3.06 10.29 2.90
C ARG A 41 -3.95 10.23 1.65
N GLY A 42 -4.98 9.40 1.65
CA GLY A 42 -5.88 9.19 0.52
C GLY A 42 -5.76 7.79 -0.09
N LEU A 43 -6.40 7.62 -1.23
CA LEU A 43 -6.45 6.37 -1.99
C LEU A 43 -5.43 6.44 -3.13
N HIS A 44 -4.47 5.52 -3.10
CA HIS A 44 -3.44 5.36 -4.11
C HIS A 44 -3.68 4.07 -4.89
N ILE A 45 -3.74 4.18 -6.20
CA ILE A 45 -3.73 3.04 -7.12
C ILE A 45 -2.33 2.98 -7.74
N SER A 46 -1.74 1.80 -7.76
CA SER A 46 -0.52 1.51 -8.50
C SER A 46 -0.79 0.32 -9.41
N ALA A 47 -0.70 0.52 -10.71
CA ALA A 47 -0.77 -0.53 -11.72
C ALA A 47 0.57 -0.59 -12.45
N GLY A 48 1.11 -1.76 -12.71
CA GLY A 48 2.37 -1.92 -13.44
C GLY A 48 2.30 -3.15 -14.32
N ILE A 49 2.79 -3.01 -15.54
CA ILE A 49 2.79 -4.11 -16.51
C ILE A 49 4.11 -4.87 -16.30
N PRO A 50 4.07 -6.10 -15.77
CA PRO A 50 5.29 -6.88 -15.53
C PRO A 50 6.03 -7.12 -16.85
N GLY A 51 7.37 -7.02 -16.83
CA GLY A 51 8.21 -7.21 -18.01
C GLY A 51 8.42 -5.96 -18.89
N SER A 52 7.61 -4.91 -18.74
CA SER A 52 7.73 -3.67 -19.54
C SER A 52 8.54 -2.55 -18.88
N GLY A 53 8.83 -2.67 -17.58
CA GLY A 53 9.42 -1.57 -16.77
C GLY A 53 8.47 -0.40 -16.50
N LEU A 54 7.26 -0.39 -17.08
CA LEU A 54 6.28 0.66 -16.92
C LEU A 54 5.43 0.42 -15.67
N SER A 55 5.45 1.40 -14.77
CA SER A 55 4.59 1.44 -13.60
C SER A 55 3.86 2.77 -13.55
N TRP A 56 2.56 2.70 -13.29
CA TRP A 56 1.67 3.82 -13.19
C TRP A 56 1.11 3.92 -11.78
N ARG A 57 1.28 5.07 -11.15
CA ARG A 57 0.71 5.35 -9.84
C ARG A 57 -0.20 6.57 -9.94
N ARG A 58 -1.46 6.41 -9.56
CA ARG A 58 -2.43 7.50 -9.48
C ARG A 58 -2.93 7.66 -8.05
N ARG A 59 -2.92 8.91 -7.59
CA ARG A 59 -3.64 9.31 -6.37
C ARG A 59 -5.05 9.71 -6.77
N ILE A 60 -6.05 9.10 -6.13
CA ILE A 60 -7.47 9.33 -6.45
C ILE A 60 -8.06 10.44 -5.58
N ARG A 61 -7.50 10.72 -4.40
CA ARG A 61 -7.90 11.81 -3.52
C ARG A 61 -6.76 12.19 -2.55
#